data_AF-A0A7L0PX88-F1
#
_entry.id   AF-A0A7L0PX88-F1
#
_cell.length_a   1.000
_cell.length_b   1.000
_cell.length_c   1.000
_cell.angle_alpha   90.00
_cell.angle_beta   90.00
_cell.angle_gamma   90.00
#
_symmetry.space_group_name_H-M   'P 1'
#
loop_
_entity.id
_entity.type
_entity.pdbx_description
1 polymer ?
#
loop_
_entity_poly.entity_id
_entity_poly.type
_entity_poly.pdbx_seq_one_letter_code
_entity_poly.pdbx_strand_id
1 'polypeptide(L)'
;ARLVAALRVSPLWDPLEERGLFTRPMLEELQSAGSRGEQARQLVIDLETRGKQAFPIFLSILRDTGQGDLADMLIEECECLPAPPQLVDLRPVELDLRGEKHNKRLLFLMGVASRWISQRALQIRGCLIATCACQVYELKADPCGHCLILNNVNFSTDSNLSHRVGSDVDCEKLQKRFKALGFNVLTGRDLKAQEMISELKKLAQRDHGALDCCIVVILSHGCQTSHIQFPGGIYGTDGKAIPIEKIVNCFNGSNCPSLRGKPKLFFIQACGGEQKDRGFVVDCDSPSDEAPGGSLESDATPFQTPAGDVDEPDAVASLPTPSDILVCYSTFPGFVSWREASSGSWYVNMLDSVLEQYAHSEDLLNMLVRVGNAVSTKGRYKQMPGCFNFLRKKFFFKCK
;
A
#
# COMPACT_ATOMS: atom_id res chain seq x y z
N ALA A 1 -17.89 -12.77 9.44
CA ALA A 1 -19.25 -12.26 9.71
C ALA A 1 -20.08 -13.21 10.58
N ARG A 2 -20.14 -14.52 10.29
CA ARG A 2 -20.91 -15.50 11.08
C ARG A 2 -20.45 -15.67 12.53
N LEU A 3 -19.14 -15.69 12.78
CA LEU A 3 -18.56 -15.82 14.13
C LEU A 3 -19.02 -14.69 15.07
N VAL A 4 -18.83 -13.42 14.67
CA VAL A 4 -19.22 -12.23 15.45
C VAL A 4 -20.73 -12.18 15.76
N ALA A 5 -21.57 -12.68 14.85
CA ALA A 5 -23.02 -12.70 15.05
C ALA A 5 -23.46 -13.74 16.09
N ALA A 6 -22.76 -14.89 16.12
CA ALA A 6 -23.10 -16.04 16.96
C ALA A 6 -22.36 -16.07 18.30
N LEU A 7 -21.21 -15.40 18.41
CA LEU A 7 -20.39 -15.38 19.61
C LEU A 7 -21.10 -14.67 20.78
N ARG A 8 -21.25 -15.38 21.89
CA ARG A 8 -21.72 -14.84 23.17
C ARG A 8 -20.50 -14.46 24.00
N VAL A 9 -20.27 -13.17 24.16
CA VAL A 9 -19.08 -12.63 24.84
C VAL A 9 -19.16 -12.61 26.36
N SER A 10 -20.36 -12.42 26.93
CA SER A 10 -20.55 -12.32 28.39
C SER A 10 -20.04 -13.53 29.19
N PRO A 11 -20.23 -14.79 28.72
CA PRO A 11 -19.71 -15.97 29.43
C PRO A 11 -18.19 -16.19 29.26
N LEU A 12 -17.53 -15.45 28.37
CA LEU A 12 -16.12 -15.69 28.03
C LEU A 12 -15.15 -14.92 28.93
N TRP A 13 -15.59 -13.85 29.59
CA TRP A 13 -14.68 -12.93 30.28
C TRP A 13 -13.90 -13.59 31.42
N ASP A 14 -14.58 -14.30 32.34
CA ASP A 14 -13.90 -14.93 33.47
C ASP A 14 -12.93 -16.05 33.00
N PRO A 15 -13.33 -16.97 32.09
CA PRO A 15 -12.40 -17.98 31.57
C PRO A 15 -11.22 -17.42 30.75
N LEU A 16 -11.38 -16.27 30.10
CA LEU A 16 -10.31 -15.60 29.35
C LEU A 16 -9.24 -15.01 30.29
N GLU A 17 -9.66 -14.51 31.45
CA GLU A 17 -8.75 -14.03 32.51
C GLU A 17 -8.06 -15.21 33.21
N GLU A 18 -8.82 -16.23 33.64
CA GLU A 18 -8.31 -17.39 34.38
C GLU A 18 -7.24 -18.17 33.60
N ARG A 19 -7.38 -18.24 32.27
CA ARG A 19 -6.42 -18.92 31.40
C ARG A 19 -5.29 -18.04 30.89
N GLY A 20 -5.22 -16.79 31.37
CA GLY A 20 -4.17 -15.85 31.04
C GLY A 20 -4.13 -15.43 29.57
N LEU A 21 -5.23 -15.57 28.83
CA LEU A 21 -5.32 -15.07 27.46
C LEU A 21 -5.43 -13.56 27.43
N PHE A 22 -6.13 -12.98 28.40
CA PHE A 22 -6.26 -11.55 28.55
C PHE A 22 -5.99 -11.15 29.99
N THR A 23 -5.38 -9.97 30.17
CA THR A 23 -5.21 -9.38 31.50
C THR A 23 -6.48 -8.61 31.86
N ARG A 24 -6.73 -8.44 33.16
CA ARG A 24 -7.89 -7.71 33.65
C ARG A 24 -8.08 -6.31 33.05
N PRO A 25 -7.03 -5.46 32.90
CA PRO A 25 -7.19 -4.15 32.26
C PRO A 25 -7.64 -4.25 30.80
N MET A 26 -7.17 -5.27 30.06
CA MET A 26 -7.56 -5.48 28.67
C MET A 26 -9.01 -5.96 28.55
N LEU A 27 -9.48 -6.78 29.49
CA LEU A 27 -10.86 -7.21 29.53
C LEU A 27 -11.80 -6.05 29.88
N GLU A 28 -11.39 -5.14 30.76
CA GLU A 28 -12.14 -3.92 31.09
C GLU A 28 -12.26 -3.00 29.86
N GLU A 29 -11.19 -2.85 29.07
CA GLU A 29 -11.21 -2.13 27.79
C GLU A 29 -12.14 -2.79 26.77
N LEU A 30 -12.05 -4.12 26.60
CA LEU A 30 -12.91 -4.89 25.71
C LEU A 30 -14.39 -4.80 26.11
N GLN A 31 -14.71 -4.81 27.41
CA GLN A 31 -16.07 -4.66 27.91
C GLN A 31 -16.61 -3.24 27.70
N SER A 32 -15.73 -2.23 27.70
CA SER A 32 -16.10 -0.82 27.47
C SER A 32 -16.34 -0.47 25.98
N ALA A 33 -15.96 -1.37 25.05
CA ALA A 33 -15.97 -1.15 23.60
C ALA A 33 -17.38 -1.02 22.95
N GLY A 34 -18.45 -0.83 23.73
CA GLY A 34 -19.78 -0.56 23.20
C GLY A 34 -20.66 -1.80 23.06
N SER A 35 -21.21 -2.06 21.87
CA SER A 35 -22.22 -3.11 21.66
C SER A 35 -21.63 -4.53 21.76
N ARG A 36 -22.46 -5.55 22.04
CA ARG A 36 -22.04 -6.97 22.06
C ARG A 36 -21.27 -7.38 20.80
N GLY A 37 -21.69 -6.88 19.63
CA GLY A 37 -21.03 -7.17 18.36
C GLY A 37 -19.63 -6.56 18.27
N GLU A 38 -19.44 -5.38 18.84
CA GLU A 38 -18.16 -4.68 18.88
C GLU A 38 -17.18 -5.37 19.83
N GLN A 39 -17.66 -5.75 21.02
CA GLN A 39 -16.92 -6.58 21.97
C GLN A 39 -16.45 -7.90 21.32
N ALA A 40 -17.30 -8.54 20.53
CA ALA A 40 -16.96 -9.78 19.83
C ALA A 40 -15.92 -9.57 18.71
N ARG A 41 -15.99 -8.45 17.98
CA ARG A 41 -15.01 -8.11 16.94
C ARG A 41 -13.65 -7.82 17.56
N GLN A 42 -13.60 -6.95 18.56
CA GLN A 42 -12.37 -6.56 19.20
C GLN A 42 -11.70 -7.75 19.89
N LEU A 43 -12.48 -8.63 20.52
CA LEU A 43 -11.95 -9.87 21.11
C LEU A 43 -11.25 -10.76 20.07
N VAL A 44 -11.83 -10.92 18.87
CA VAL A 44 -11.25 -11.75 17.81
C VAL A 44 -9.99 -11.11 17.23
N ILE A 45 -9.99 -9.79 17.01
CA ILE A 45 -8.82 -9.03 16.54
C ILE A 45 -7.68 -9.16 17.55
N ASP A 46 -7.96 -8.95 18.83
CA ASP A 46 -6.94 -9.01 19.86
C ASP A 46 -6.42 -10.45 20.04
N LEU A 47 -7.25 -11.48 19.84
CA LEU A 47 -6.84 -12.89 19.91
C LEU A 47 -5.73 -13.22 18.89
N GLU A 48 -5.74 -12.61 17.71
CA GLU A 48 -4.69 -12.79 16.69
C GLU A 48 -3.31 -12.32 17.18
N THR A 49 -3.29 -11.35 18.10
CA THR A 49 -2.04 -10.79 18.66
C THR A 49 -1.45 -11.62 19.81
N ARG A 50 -2.17 -12.64 20.29
CA ARG A 50 -1.83 -13.41 21.51
C ARG A 50 -0.93 -14.63 21.27
N GLY A 51 -0.49 -14.83 20.02
CA GLY A 51 0.46 -15.87 19.65
C GLY A 51 -0.17 -17.25 19.43
N LYS A 52 0.68 -18.22 19.08
CA LYS A 52 0.27 -19.53 18.52
C LYS A 52 -0.58 -20.40 19.45
N GLN A 53 -0.53 -20.17 20.77
CA GLN A 53 -1.29 -20.92 21.77
C GLN A 53 -2.65 -20.29 22.08
N ALA A 54 -2.91 -19.07 21.62
CA ALA A 54 -4.12 -18.35 21.96
C ALA A 54 -5.38 -19.00 21.36
N PHE A 55 -5.29 -19.42 20.11
CA PHE A 55 -6.41 -20.03 19.39
C PHE A 55 -6.84 -21.39 19.98
N PRO A 56 -5.95 -22.36 20.27
CA PRO A 56 -6.33 -23.59 20.97
C PRO A 56 -6.97 -23.37 22.35
N ILE A 57 -6.44 -22.43 23.13
CA ILE A 57 -6.99 -22.11 24.46
C ILE A 57 -8.38 -21.48 24.32
N PHE A 58 -8.57 -20.60 23.33
CA PHE A 58 -9.86 -19.99 23.03
C PHE A 58 -10.92 -21.02 22.60
N LEU A 59 -10.55 -21.99 21.76
CA LEU A 59 -11.46 -23.08 21.38
C LEU A 59 -11.89 -23.92 22.60
N SER A 60 -10.97 -24.17 23.54
CA SER A 60 -11.34 -24.85 24.78
C SER A 60 -12.30 -24.02 25.63
N ILE A 61 -12.11 -22.69 25.72
CA ILE A 61 -13.03 -21.80 26.44
C ILE A 61 -14.41 -21.79 25.78
N LEU A 62 -14.50 -21.80 24.45
CA LEU A 62 -15.77 -21.89 23.75
C LEU A 62 -16.52 -23.19 24.09
N ARG A 63 -15.80 -24.31 24.19
CA ARG A 63 -16.39 -25.59 24.60
C ARG A 63 -16.89 -25.55 26.06
N ASP A 64 -16.10 -24.98 26.96
CA ASP A 64 -16.44 -24.91 28.39
C ASP A 64 -17.60 -23.95 28.68
N THR A 65 -17.77 -22.93 27.83
CA THR A 65 -18.87 -21.95 27.94
C THR A 65 -20.14 -22.35 27.18
N GLY A 66 -20.21 -23.60 26.69
CA GLY A 66 -21.38 -24.13 25.99
C GLY A 66 -21.54 -23.62 24.56
N GLN A 67 -20.47 -23.09 23.97
CA GLN A 67 -20.38 -22.62 22.58
C GLN A 67 -19.57 -23.61 21.72
N GLY A 68 -19.74 -24.91 21.94
CA GLY A 68 -19.02 -25.98 21.25
C GLY A 68 -19.21 -25.98 19.74
N ASP A 69 -20.43 -25.71 19.26
CA ASP A 69 -20.75 -25.64 17.83
C ASP A 69 -19.92 -24.56 17.10
N LEU A 70 -19.59 -23.46 17.80
CA LEU A 70 -18.72 -22.41 17.27
C LEU A 70 -17.26 -22.85 17.24
N ALA A 71 -16.82 -23.61 18.25
CA ALA A 71 -15.47 -24.18 18.27
C ALA A 71 -15.29 -25.19 17.13
N ASP A 72 -16.28 -26.04 16.87
CA ASP A 72 -16.22 -27.06 15.82
C ASP A 72 -16.27 -26.43 14.41
N MET A 73 -17.10 -25.40 14.22
CA MET A 73 -17.09 -24.59 12.99
C MET A 73 -15.72 -23.96 12.72
N LEU A 74 -15.05 -23.42 13.75
CA LEU A 74 -13.73 -22.82 13.61
C LEU A 74 -12.64 -23.85 13.29
N ILE A 75 -12.77 -25.08 13.78
CA ILE A 75 -11.87 -26.19 13.48
C ILE A 75 -12.07 -26.65 12.03
N GLU A 76 -13.32 -26.83 11.57
CA GLU A 76 -13.61 -27.22 10.19
C GLU A 76 -13.10 -26.20 9.15
N GLU A 77 -13.20 -24.90 9.45
CA GLU A 77 -12.64 -23.84 8.60
C GLU A 77 -11.10 -23.85 8.59
N CYS A 78 -10.44 -24.33 9.66
CA CYS A 78 -8.99 -24.51 9.69
C CYS A 78 -8.51 -25.78 8.96
N GLU A 79 -9.30 -26.86 8.97
CA GLU A 79 -8.97 -28.14 8.33
C GLU A 79 -9.22 -28.14 6.80
N CYS A 80 -9.97 -27.16 6.29
CA CYS A 80 -10.22 -26.98 4.84
C CYS A 80 -9.09 -26.24 4.09
N LEU A 81 -7.99 -25.88 4.75
CA LEU A 81 -6.81 -25.33 4.06
C LEU A 81 -5.92 -26.48 3.55
N PRO A 82 -5.63 -26.59 2.24
CA PRO A 82 -4.62 -27.52 1.77
C PRO A 82 -3.29 -27.16 2.42
N ALA A 83 -2.63 -28.15 3.02
CA ALA A 83 -1.33 -28.00 3.65
C ALA A 83 -0.37 -27.23 2.71
N PRO A 84 0.40 -26.25 3.22
CA PRO A 84 1.48 -25.65 2.45
C PRO A 84 2.40 -26.79 1.96
N PRO A 85 2.88 -26.78 0.71
CA PRO A 85 3.88 -27.74 0.28
C PRO A 85 5.05 -27.68 1.27
N GLN A 86 5.41 -28.84 1.81
CA GLN A 86 6.53 -28.96 2.74
C GLN A 86 7.77 -28.34 2.11
N LEU A 87 8.43 -27.43 2.85
CA LEU A 87 9.71 -26.86 2.49
C LEU A 87 10.70 -28.01 2.28
N VAL A 88 11.02 -28.28 1.02
CA VAL A 88 12.17 -29.10 0.67
C VAL A 88 13.41 -28.28 1.07
N ASP A 89 14.30 -28.90 1.84
CA ASP A 89 15.56 -28.35 2.35
C ASP A 89 16.34 -27.66 1.21
N LEU A 90 16.20 -26.33 1.10
CA LEU A 90 16.89 -25.53 0.10
C LEU A 90 18.33 -25.32 0.58
N ARG A 91 19.22 -26.24 0.19
CA ARG A 91 20.66 -25.99 0.28
C ARG A 91 21.05 -24.95 -0.78
N PRO A 92 21.94 -23.99 -0.48
CA PRO A 92 22.42 -23.04 -1.47
C PRO A 92 23.08 -23.79 -2.63
N VAL A 93 22.67 -23.48 -3.85
CA VAL A 93 23.36 -23.95 -5.06
C VAL A 93 24.64 -23.15 -5.19
N GLU A 94 25.79 -23.79 -4.99
CA GLU A 94 27.09 -23.21 -5.36
C GLU A 94 27.17 -23.10 -6.89
N LEU A 95 27.23 -21.86 -7.38
CA LEU A 95 27.49 -21.54 -8.78
C LEU A 95 29.00 -21.58 -9.02
N ASP A 96 29.49 -22.74 -9.44
CA ASP A 96 30.88 -22.90 -9.84
C ASP A 96 31.05 -22.48 -11.32
N LEU A 97 31.47 -21.24 -11.54
CA LEU A 97 31.82 -20.71 -12.86
C LEU A 97 33.24 -21.16 -13.23
N ARG A 98 33.36 -22.27 -13.97
CA ARG A 98 34.60 -22.61 -14.69
C ARG A 98 34.37 -23.25 -16.06
N GLY A 99 34.61 -22.44 -17.08
CA GLY A 99 35.44 -22.75 -18.25
C GLY A 99 35.14 -24.00 -19.09
N GLU A 100 34.62 -23.73 -20.29
CA GLU A 100 34.70 -24.49 -21.54
C GLU A 100 35.72 -25.66 -21.63
N LYS A 101 35.29 -26.79 -22.20
CA LYS A 101 35.76 -27.27 -23.54
C LYS A 101 35.13 -28.61 -23.99
N HIS A 102 34.80 -28.62 -25.29
CA HIS A 102 34.85 -29.74 -26.25
C HIS A 102 33.69 -30.78 -26.35
N ASN A 103 32.67 -30.39 -27.12
CA ASN A 103 32.34 -30.90 -28.46
C ASN A 103 32.68 -32.37 -28.81
N LYS A 104 31.65 -33.17 -29.17
CA LYS A 104 31.54 -33.90 -30.45
C LYS A 104 30.14 -34.54 -30.64
N ARG A 105 29.39 -33.93 -31.57
CA ARG A 105 28.74 -34.57 -32.73
C ARG A 105 27.69 -35.69 -32.48
N LEU A 106 26.42 -35.34 -32.67
CA LEU A 106 25.64 -35.93 -33.77
C LEU A 106 24.56 -34.94 -34.25
N LEU A 107 24.77 -34.45 -35.49
CA LEU A 107 23.85 -33.66 -36.29
C LEU A 107 22.74 -34.55 -36.88
N PHE A 108 21.75 -33.85 -37.45
CA PHE A 108 20.85 -34.17 -38.58
C PHE A 108 19.43 -34.63 -38.19
N LEU A 109 18.33 -34.01 -38.67
CA LEU A 109 18.03 -33.23 -39.90
C LEU A 109 16.94 -32.17 -39.55
N MET A 110 17.12 -30.86 -39.84
CA MET A 110 16.49 -30.06 -40.92
C MET A 110 15.01 -30.39 -41.24
N GLY A 111 14.06 -29.46 -41.39
CA GLY A 111 14.08 -28.00 -41.44
C GLY A 111 12.69 -27.43 -41.81
N VAL A 112 12.69 -26.12 -42.13
CA VAL A 112 11.74 -25.31 -42.93
C VAL A 112 10.27 -25.07 -42.46
N ALA A 113 10.03 -23.78 -42.21
CA ALA A 113 8.96 -22.93 -42.77
C ALA A 113 7.48 -23.11 -42.35
N SER A 114 7.00 -22.06 -41.66
CA SER A 114 5.83 -21.23 -41.99
C SER A 114 4.43 -21.84 -42.24
N ARG A 115 3.49 -21.26 -41.47
CA ARG A 115 2.09 -20.85 -41.82
C ARG A 115 0.90 -21.81 -41.55
N TRP A 116 0.05 -21.33 -40.64
CA TRP A 116 -1.43 -21.32 -40.59
C TRP A 116 -2.24 -22.64 -40.42
N ILE A 117 -3.03 -22.61 -39.32
CA ILE A 117 -4.40 -23.17 -39.09
C ILE A 117 -4.51 -24.69 -38.97
N SER A 118 -4.91 -25.17 -37.78
CA SER A 118 -6.31 -25.62 -37.59
C SER A 118 -6.61 -25.99 -36.14
N GLN A 119 -7.78 -25.51 -35.69
CA GLN A 119 -8.51 -26.00 -34.54
C GLN A 119 -8.56 -27.53 -34.53
N ARG A 120 -8.27 -28.12 -33.37
CA ARG A 120 -8.93 -29.35 -32.91
C ARG A 120 -9.08 -29.24 -31.39
N ALA A 121 -10.33 -28.99 -30.99
CA ALA A 121 -10.80 -29.15 -29.62
C ALA A 121 -10.50 -30.58 -29.16
N LEU A 122 -9.72 -30.72 -28.10
CA LEU A 122 -9.65 -31.96 -27.33
C LEU A 122 -10.62 -31.83 -26.18
N GLN A 123 -11.77 -32.48 -26.35
CA GLN A 123 -12.81 -32.59 -25.34
C GLN A 123 -12.33 -33.52 -24.23
N ILE A 124 -11.63 -32.97 -23.24
CA ILE A 124 -11.44 -33.60 -21.94
C ILE A 124 -12.37 -32.87 -20.98
N ARG A 125 -13.35 -33.61 -20.44
CA ARG A 125 -14.33 -33.13 -19.47
C ARG A 125 -13.63 -32.50 -18.26
N GLY A 126 -13.94 -31.24 -18.00
CA GLY A 126 -14.05 -30.71 -16.64
C GLY A 126 -12.79 -30.11 -16.00
N CYS A 127 -12.14 -29.14 -16.66
CA CYS A 127 -11.70 -27.89 -16.03
C CYS A 127 -11.07 -27.05 -17.14
N LEU A 128 -11.83 -26.08 -17.66
CA LEU A 128 -11.24 -24.99 -18.43
C LEU A 128 -10.40 -24.18 -17.45
N ILE A 129 -9.12 -24.51 -17.32
CA ILE A 129 -8.13 -23.53 -16.91
C ILE A 129 -8.19 -22.48 -18.03
N ALA A 130 -9.00 -21.45 -17.80
CA ALA A 130 -8.96 -20.25 -18.59
C ALA A 130 -7.49 -19.85 -18.69
N THR A 131 -6.94 -19.92 -19.90
CA THR A 131 -5.62 -19.41 -20.21
C THR A 131 -5.50 -18.03 -19.57
N CYS A 132 -4.60 -17.93 -18.59
CA CYS A 132 -4.46 -16.82 -17.66
C CYS A 132 -4.55 -15.49 -18.41
N ALA A 133 -5.69 -14.80 -18.29
CA ALA A 133 -5.88 -13.49 -18.86
C ALA A 133 -4.80 -12.56 -18.28
N CYS A 134 -4.03 -11.93 -19.18
CA CYS A 134 -2.83 -11.13 -18.95
C CYS A 134 -2.77 -10.48 -17.54
N GLN A 135 -1.78 -10.88 -16.74
CA GLN A 135 -1.49 -10.36 -15.38
C GLN A 135 -0.95 -8.91 -15.38
N VAL A 136 -1.13 -8.14 -16.46
CA VAL A 136 -0.53 -6.81 -16.66
C VAL A 136 -1.60 -5.82 -17.11
N TYR A 137 -1.54 -4.58 -16.62
CA TYR A 137 -2.35 -3.48 -17.16
C TYR A 137 -1.83 -3.05 -18.52
N GLU A 138 -2.72 -2.89 -19.50
CA GLU A 138 -2.35 -2.41 -20.82
C GLU A 138 -2.27 -0.88 -20.83
N LEU A 139 -1.09 -0.33 -21.08
CA LEU A 139 -0.84 1.11 -21.24
C LEU A 139 -0.47 1.39 -22.70
N LYS A 140 -1.49 1.50 -23.56
CA LYS A 140 -1.36 1.67 -25.02
C LYS A 140 -1.60 3.11 -25.46
N ALA A 141 -2.41 3.87 -24.74
CA ALA A 141 -2.77 5.26 -25.04
C ALA A 141 -1.56 6.21 -25.07
N ASP A 142 -1.67 7.30 -25.81
CA ASP A 142 -0.73 8.44 -25.80
C ASP A 142 -1.54 9.74 -25.83
N PRO A 143 -1.62 10.50 -24.72
CA PRO A 143 -0.97 10.23 -23.43
C PRO A 143 -1.56 9.00 -22.70
N CYS A 144 -0.75 8.36 -21.85
CA CYS A 144 -1.18 7.24 -21.00
C CYS A 144 -2.32 7.62 -20.05
N GLY A 145 -2.33 8.88 -19.62
CA GLY A 145 -3.15 9.33 -18.52
C GLY A 145 -2.88 10.77 -18.12
N HIS A 146 -3.70 11.25 -17.19
CA HIS A 146 -3.41 12.49 -16.47
C HIS A 146 -2.55 12.20 -15.24
N CYS A 147 -1.64 13.12 -14.94
CA CYS A 147 -0.88 13.15 -13.69
C CYS A 147 -1.09 14.51 -13.03
N LEU A 148 -1.77 14.56 -11.88
CA LEU A 148 -1.95 15.79 -11.12
C LEU A 148 -0.92 15.85 -9.99
N ILE A 149 -0.11 16.90 -9.95
CA ILE A 149 0.86 17.17 -8.89
C ILE A 149 0.38 18.37 -8.08
N LEU A 150 0.05 18.15 -6.81
CA LEU A 150 -0.29 19.21 -5.86
C LEU A 150 0.94 19.49 -5.00
N ASN A 151 1.51 20.68 -5.11
CA ASN A 151 2.73 21.10 -4.43
C ASN A 151 2.44 22.28 -3.49
N ASN A 152 2.29 21.98 -2.20
CA ASN A 152 2.13 23.01 -1.17
C ASN A 152 3.48 23.31 -0.54
N VAL A 153 3.94 24.53 -0.73
CA VAL A 153 5.24 25.04 -0.30
C VAL A 153 5.06 26.09 0.78
N ASN A 154 4.15 27.03 0.54
CA ASN A 154 3.93 28.19 1.39
C ASN A 154 2.63 28.05 2.16
N PHE A 155 2.73 27.91 3.47
CA PHE A 155 1.59 27.78 4.36
C PHE A 155 1.30 29.12 5.04
N SER A 156 0.04 29.40 5.36
CA SER A 156 -0.35 30.62 6.05
C SER A 156 0.28 30.68 7.44
N THR A 157 0.67 31.87 7.89
CA THR A 157 1.22 32.08 9.25
C THR A 157 0.30 31.54 10.34
N ASP A 158 -1.01 31.60 10.13
CA ASP A 158 -2.03 31.15 11.09
C ASP A 158 -2.12 29.62 11.23
N SER A 159 -1.46 28.87 10.34
CA SER A 159 -1.52 27.40 10.32
C SER A 159 -0.49 26.72 11.24
N ASN A 160 0.48 27.47 11.76
CA ASN A 160 1.66 26.96 12.48
C ASN A 160 2.50 25.94 11.68
N LEU A 161 2.32 25.86 10.36
CA LEU A 161 3.11 25.00 9.46
C LEU A 161 4.28 25.80 8.88
N SER A 162 5.46 25.19 8.83
CA SER A 162 6.64 25.82 8.23
C SER A 162 6.56 25.83 6.70
N HIS A 163 7.40 26.66 6.07
CA HIS A 163 7.56 26.60 4.62
C HIS A 163 8.30 25.34 4.21
N ARG A 164 7.89 24.71 3.12
CA ARG A 164 8.47 23.46 2.62
C ARG A 164 9.58 23.68 1.59
N VAL A 165 10.66 24.33 2.00
CA VAL A 165 11.79 24.70 1.13
C VAL A 165 12.39 23.46 0.46
N GLY A 166 12.56 23.49 -0.86
CA GLY A 166 13.03 22.34 -1.65
C GLY A 166 11.91 21.49 -2.28
N SER A 167 10.64 21.69 -1.89
CA SER A 167 9.51 20.97 -2.51
C SER A 167 9.25 21.37 -3.98
N ASP A 168 9.64 22.58 -4.39
CA ASP A 168 9.62 22.97 -5.81
C ASP A 168 10.59 22.10 -6.64
N VAL A 169 11.75 21.73 -6.09
CA VAL A 169 12.71 20.81 -6.74
C VAL A 169 12.10 19.42 -6.93
N ASP A 170 11.39 18.93 -5.90
CA ASP A 170 10.66 17.65 -5.97
C ASP A 170 9.56 17.69 -7.06
N CYS A 171 8.80 18.78 -7.11
CA CYS A 171 7.76 18.99 -8.11
C CYS A 171 8.32 18.97 -9.54
N GLU A 172 9.41 19.68 -9.80
CA GLU A 172 10.06 19.73 -11.11
C GLU A 172 10.59 18.36 -11.55
N LYS A 173 11.20 17.60 -10.64
CA LYS A 173 11.69 16.23 -10.90
C LYS A 173 10.55 15.31 -11.32
N LEU A 174 9.47 15.26 -10.54
CA LEU A 174 8.32 14.42 -10.84
C LEU A 174 7.59 14.87 -12.09
N GLN A 175 7.49 16.18 -12.34
CA GLN A 175 6.90 16.71 -13.56
C GLN A 175 7.69 16.26 -14.79
N LYS A 176 9.03 16.36 -14.76
CA LYS A 176 9.89 15.88 -15.85
C LYS A 176 9.75 14.37 -16.04
N ARG A 177 9.77 13.60 -14.95
CA ARG A 177 9.64 12.15 -14.95
C ARG A 177 8.33 11.68 -15.60
N PHE A 178 7.20 12.14 -15.10
CA PHE A 178 5.90 11.66 -15.58
C PHE A 178 5.58 12.16 -17.00
N LYS A 179 6.11 13.32 -17.41
CA LYS A 179 6.09 13.73 -18.83
C LYS A 179 6.87 12.74 -19.71
N ALA A 180 8.07 12.33 -19.30
CA ALA A 180 8.87 11.35 -20.03
C ALA A 180 8.19 9.97 -20.12
N LEU A 181 7.43 9.58 -19.08
CA LEU A 181 6.63 8.35 -19.04
C LEU A 181 5.26 8.47 -19.77
N GLY A 182 5.06 9.54 -20.55
CA GLY A 182 3.89 9.69 -21.43
C GLY A 182 2.61 10.18 -20.74
N PHE A 183 2.69 10.83 -19.57
CA PHE A 183 1.54 11.41 -18.90
C PHE A 183 1.37 12.90 -19.22
N ASN A 184 0.11 13.34 -19.28
CA ASN A 184 -0.22 14.75 -19.30
C ASN A 184 -0.21 15.31 -17.87
N VAL A 185 0.87 16.01 -17.52
CA VAL A 185 1.10 16.50 -16.16
C VAL A 185 0.45 17.87 -15.93
N LEU A 186 -0.39 17.95 -14.90
CA LEU A 186 -1.04 19.15 -14.37
C LEU A 186 -0.43 19.47 -13.01
N THR A 187 -0.16 20.73 -12.72
CA THR A 187 0.46 21.16 -11.45
C THR A 187 -0.41 22.21 -10.76
N GLY A 188 -0.73 21.99 -9.49
CA GLY A 188 -1.35 22.99 -8.61
C GLY A 188 -0.38 23.36 -7.50
N ARG A 189 -0.18 24.66 -7.25
CA ARG A 189 0.75 25.15 -6.22
C ARG A 189 -0.01 25.90 -5.13
N ASP A 190 0.41 25.68 -3.88
CA ASP A 190 -0.04 26.41 -2.69
C ASP A 190 -1.58 26.47 -2.53
N LEU A 191 -2.24 25.33 -2.68
CA LEU A 191 -3.70 25.22 -2.61
C LEU A 191 -4.18 25.04 -1.17
N LYS A 192 -5.27 25.74 -0.83
CA LYS A 192 -6.02 25.51 0.40
C LYS A 192 -6.73 24.17 0.35
N ALA A 193 -7.14 23.64 1.50
CA ALA A 193 -7.73 22.30 1.58
C ALA A 193 -8.96 22.13 0.65
N GLN A 194 -9.83 23.14 0.60
CA GLN A 194 -11.00 23.10 -0.26
C GLN A 194 -10.67 23.21 -1.76
N GLU A 195 -9.61 23.94 -2.11
CA GLU A 195 -9.12 24.08 -3.47
C GLU A 195 -8.47 22.78 -3.96
N MET A 196 -7.70 22.11 -3.10
CA MET A 196 -7.17 20.76 -3.39
C MET A 196 -8.29 19.77 -3.70
N ILE A 197 -9.34 19.73 -2.86
CA ILE A 197 -10.52 18.88 -3.12
C ILE A 197 -11.21 19.27 -4.42
N SER A 198 -11.29 20.56 -4.74
CA SER A 198 -11.86 21.03 -6.00
C SER A 198 -11.06 20.51 -7.20
N GLU A 199 -9.73 20.62 -7.18
CA GLU A 199 -8.86 20.13 -8.26
C GLU A 199 -8.92 18.60 -8.41
N LEU A 200 -8.94 17.86 -7.30
CA LEU A 200 -9.08 16.40 -7.31
C LEU A 200 -10.43 15.98 -7.92
N LYS A 201 -11.53 16.66 -7.54
CA LYS A 201 -12.86 16.42 -8.12
C LYS A 201 -12.91 16.80 -9.59
N LYS A 202 -12.32 17.93 -9.98
CA LYS A 202 -12.21 18.34 -11.39
C LYS A 202 -11.48 17.28 -12.20
N LEU A 203 -10.38 16.70 -11.68
CA LEU A 203 -9.67 15.61 -12.34
C LEU A 203 -10.53 14.35 -12.43
N ALA A 204 -11.19 13.94 -11.35
CA ALA A 204 -12.06 12.77 -11.32
C ALA A 204 -13.26 12.89 -12.29
N GLN A 205 -13.77 14.11 -12.49
CA GLN A 205 -14.88 14.39 -13.41
C GLN A 205 -14.47 14.45 -14.89
N ARG A 206 -13.17 14.44 -15.22
CA ARG A 206 -12.72 14.38 -16.62
C ARG A 206 -13.09 13.05 -17.25
N ASP A 207 -13.19 13.05 -18.58
CA ASP A 207 -13.31 11.82 -19.33
C ASP A 207 -11.95 11.13 -19.46
N HIS A 208 -11.80 9.99 -18.78
CA HIS A 208 -10.64 9.12 -18.85
C HIS A 208 -10.87 7.93 -19.78
N GLY A 209 -11.95 7.91 -20.56
CA GLY A 209 -12.34 6.79 -21.43
C GLY A 209 -11.22 6.35 -22.39
N ALA A 210 -10.57 7.33 -23.03
CA ALA A 210 -9.45 7.12 -23.96
C ALA A 210 -8.07 7.00 -23.29
N LEU A 211 -8.00 7.12 -21.96
CA LEU A 211 -6.78 7.02 -21.17
C LEU A 211 -6.69 5.67 -20.46
N ASP A 212 -5.49 5.25 -20.07
CA ASP A 212 -5.27 3.95 -19.45
C ASP A 212 -4.97 4.03 -17.95
N CYS A 213 -4.55 5.18 -17.44
CA CYS A 213 -4.13 5.37 -16.06
C CYS A 213 -4.42 6.78 -15.54
N CYS A 214 -4.50 6.93 -14.22
CA CYS A 214 -4.52 8.23 -13.56
C CYS A 214 -3.50 8.24 -12.42
N ILE A 215 -2.74 9.33 -12.32
CA ILE A 215 -1.74 9.53 -11.27
C ILE A 215 -2.07 10.81 -10.50
N VAL A 216 -1.96 10.74 -9.17
CA VAL A 216 -2.04 11.90 -8.28
C VAL A 216 -0.81 11.90 -7.38
N VAL A 217 -0.08 13.01 -7.39
CA VAL A 217 1.08 13.26 -6.53
C VAL A 217 0.73 14.39 -5.59
N ILE A 218 1.00 14.22 -4.30
CA ILE A 218 0.75 15.24 -3.28
C ILE A 218 2.02 15.47 -2.49
N LEU A 219 2.53 16.70 -2.52
CA LEU A 219 3.70 17.17 -1.78
C LEU A 219 3.21 18.24 -0.79
N SER A 220 3.09 17.87 0.49
CA SER A 220 2.58 18.79 1.53
C SER A 220 2.99 18.32 2.93
N HIS A 221 2.60 19.08 3.97
CA HIS A 221 2.61 18.58 5.34
C HIS A 221 1.52 17.53 5.54
N GLY A 222 1.77 16.61 6.47
CA GLY A 222 0.82 15.55 6.83
C GLY A 222 0.56 15.49 8.32
N CYS A 223 -0.54 14.84 8.67
CA CYS A 223 -0.93 14.57 10.05
C CYS A 223 -1.49 13.15 10.17
N GLN A 224 -1.49 12.63 11.40
CA GLN A 224 -2.24 11.43 11.72
C GLN A 224 -3.72 11.77 11.78
N THR A 225 -4.57 10.99 11.11
CA THR A 225 -6.03 11.11 11.18
C THR A 225 -6.65 9.76 11.48
N SER A 226 -7.79 9.74 12.19
CA SER A 226 -8.63 8.54 12.25
C SER A 226 -9.06 8.15 10.84
N HIS A 227 -9.03 6.85 10.56
CA HIS A 227 -9.32 6.31 9.25
C HIS A 227 -9.77 4.86 9.40
N ILE A 228 -10.56 4.40 8.45
CA ILE A 228 -10.98 2.99 8.38
C ILE A 228 -10.11 2.25 7.35
N GLN A 229 -9.77 2.91 6.24
CA GLN A 229 -9.09 2.25 5.10
C GLN A 229 -7.69 2.79 4.81
N PHE A 230 -7.51 4.12 4.79
CA PHE A 230 -6.25 4.75 4.39
C PHE A 230 -5.73 5.71 5.46
N PRO A 231 -4.56 5.43 6.08
CA PRO A 231 -4.01 6.28 7.12
C PRO A 231 -3.61 7.66 6.66
N GLY A 232 -3.70 8.59 7.61
CA GLY A 232 -3.13 9.92 7.52
C GLY A 232 -4.01 10.94 6.79
N GLY A 233 -3.62 12.19 6.97
CA GLY A 233 -4.22 13.35 6.33
C GLY A 233 -3.16 14.29 5.78
N ILE A 234 -3.61 15.19 4.92
CA ILE A 234 -2.79 16.18 4.22
C ILE A 234 -3.29 17.57 4.55
N TYR A 235 -2.38 18.48 4.86
CA TYR A 235 -2.72 19.87 5.04
C TYR A 235 -2.82 20.62 3.71
N GLY A 236 -3.86 21.45 3.60
CA GLY A 236 -3.87 22.58 2.69
C GLY A 236 -3.00 23.73 3.23
N THR A 237 -2.75 24.74 2.39
CA THR A 237 -2.00 25.93 2.81
C THR A 237 -2.67 26.75 3.91
N ASP A 238 -3.97 26.54 4.12
CA ASP A 238 -4.77 27.10 5.21
C ASP A 238 -4.67 26.31 6.53
N GLY A 239 -3.80 25.30 6.62
CA GLY A 239 -3.64 24.49 7.83
C GLY A 239 -4.81 23.55 8.11
N LYS A 240 -5.74 23.38 7.18
CA LYS A 240 -6.84 22.41 7.31
C LYS A 240 -6.45 21.06 6.76
N ALA A 241 -6.70 20.02 7.53
CA ALA A 241 -6.39 18.64 7.16
C ALA A 241 -7.47 18.03 6.25
N ILE A 242 -7.04 17.24 5.28
CA ILE A 242 -7.86 16.41 4.40
C ILE A 242 -7.46 14.95 4.63
N PRO A 243 -8.36 14.07 5.09
CA PRO A 243 -8.06 12.64 5.17
C PRO A 243 -7.69 12.06 3.81
N ILE A 244 -6.65 11.22 3.74
CA ILE A 244 -6.25 10.56 2.48
C ILE A 244 -7.38 9.72 1.92
N GLU A 245 -8.15 9.06 2.78
CA GLU A 245 -9.34 8.31 2.40
C GLU A 245 -10.31 9.15 1.55
N LYS A 246 -10.53 10.42 1.90
CA LYS A 246 -11.39 11.34 1.14
C LYS A 246 -10.82 11.64 -0.25
N ILE A 247 -9.49 11.73 -0.37
CA ILE A 247 -8.80 11.96 -1.65
C ILE A 247 -8.95 10.74 -2.56
N VAL A 248 -8.64 9.55 -2.04
CA VAL A 248 -8.72 8.29 -2.77
C VAL A 248 -10.16 8.01 -3.21
N ASN A 249 -11.14 8.25 -2.33
CA ASN A 249 -12.56 8.05 -2.62
C ASN A 249 -13.11 8.97 -3.71
N CYS A 250 -12.44 10.08 -4.06
CA CYS A 250 -12.81 10.88 -5.23
C CYS A 250 -12.69 10.09 -6.54
N PHE A 251 -11.85 9.06 -6.59
CA PHE A 251 -11.55 8.26 -7.78
C PHE A 251 -12.13 6.83 -7.72
N ASN A 252 -13.02 6.55 -6.78
CA ASN A 252 -13.68 5.26 -6.70
C ASN A 252 -14.60 5.02 -7.90
N GLY A 253 -15.06 3.77 -8.08
CA GLY A 253 -15.91 3.42 -9.22
C GLY A 253 -17.21 4.22 -9.32
N SER A 254 -17.75 4.73 -8.22
CA SER A 254 -18.98 5.54 -8.21
C SER A 254 -18.73 6.98 -8.65
N ASN A 255 -17.64 7.59 -8.18
CA ASN A 255 -17.31 8.99 -8.41
C ASN A 255 -16.53 9.21 -9.72
N CYS A 256 -15.80 8.20 -10.22
CA CYS A 256 -15.07 8.26 -11.48
C CYS A 256 -15.27 6.99 -12.32
N PRO A 257 -16.43 6.84 -12.99
CA PRO A 257 -16.73 5.63 -13.77
C PRO A 257 -15.76 5.37 -14.93
N SER A 258 -15.17 6.42 -15.52
CA SER A 258 -14.23 6.33 -16.65
C SER A 258 -12.88 5.70 -16.28
N LEU A 259 -12.56 5.59 -14.98
CA LEU A 259 -11.38 4.92 -14.42
C LEU A 259 -11.65 3.54 -13.81
N ARG A 260 -12.86 2.98 -13.99
CA ARG A 260 -13.16 1.60 -13.57
C ARG A 260 -12.27 0.62 -14.34
N GLY A 261 -11.62 -0.30 -13.62
CA GLY A 261 -10.72 -1.27 -14.24
C GLY A 261 -9.33 -0.74 -14.57
N LYS A 262 -9.07 0.55 -14.35
CA LYS A 262 -7.82 1.24 -14.69
C LYS A 262 -7.02 1.60 -13.43
N PRO A 263 -5.69 1.49 -13.47
CA PRO A 263 -4.81 1.80 -12.34
C PRO A 263 -4.89 3.28 -11.95
N LYS A 264 -5.12 3.52 -10.65
CA LYS A 264 -5.17 4.83 -9.99
C LYS A 264 -4.05 4.88 -8.97
N LEU A 265 -3.01 5.67 -9.26
CA LEU A 265 -1.77 5.69 -8.49
C LEU A 265 -1.69 6.99 -7.69
N PHE A 266 -1.46 6.89 -6.39
CA PHE A 266 -1.31 8.03 -5.49
C PHE A 266 0.09 8.00 -4.88
N PHE A 267 0.87 9.07 -5.05
CA PHE A 267 2.19 9.23 -4.44
C PHE A 267 2.14 10.39 -3.44
N ILE A 268 2.29 10.07 -2.16
CA ILE A 268 2.08 10.99 -1.05
C ILE A 268 3.40 11.24 -0.34
N GLN A 269 3.98 12.41 -0.62
CA GLN A 269 5.06 12.99 0.18
C GLN A 269 4.45 13.89 1.24
N ALA A 270 4.19 13.29 2.40
CA ALA A 270 3.75 13.94 3.62
C ALA A 270 4.17 13.10 4.83
N CYS A 271 4.30 13.72 6.00
CA CYS A 271 4.62 13.00 7.23
C CYS A 271 3.39 12.26 7.77
N GLY A 272 3.60 11.04 8.25
CA GLY A 272 2.56 10.25 8.91
C GLY A 272 2.38 10.61 10.38
N GLY A 273 3.33 11.30 11.00
CA GLY A 273 3.29 11.69 12.40
C GLY A 273 4.64 12.19 12.91
N GLU A 274 4.77 12.36 14.23
CA GLU A 274 5.93 13.02 14.87
C GLU A 274 7.03 12.05 15.33
N GLN A 275 6.80 10.72 15.24
CA GLN A 275 7.74 9.75 15.78
C GLN A 275 9.01 9.72 14.92
N LYS A 276 10.14 10.13 15.52
CA LYS A 276 11.46 10.02 14.90
C LYS A 276 12.03 8.64 15.16
N ASP A 277 12.16 7.83 14.12
CA ASP A 277 12.78 6.52 14.23
C ASP A 277 14.31 6.63 14.23
N ARG A 278 14.95 6.11 15.28
CA ARG A 278 16.42 5.98 15.37
C ARG A 278 16.90 4.65 14.79
N GLY A 279 15.99 3.75 14.43
CA GLY A 279 16.30 2.40 14.00
C GLY A 279 16.89 1.54 15.11
N PHE A 280 17.34 0.35 14.73
CA PHE A 280 18.11 -0.58 15.55
C PHE A 280 19.40 -0.95 14.82
N VAL A 281 20.43 -1.34 15.56
CA VAL A 281 21.73 -1.74 14.97
C VAL A 281 21.57 -3.09 14.28
N VAL A 282 22.01 -3.17 13.04
CA VAL A 282 22.12 -4.42 12.28
C VAL A 282 23.60 -4.61 12.00
N ASP A 283 24.19 -5.76 12.36
CA ASP A 283 25.57 -6.07 12.01
C ASP A 283 25.68 -6.18 10.48
N CYS A 284 26.31 -5.19 9.85
CA CYS A 284 26.56 -5.20 8.41
C CYS A 284 27.88 -4.49 8.09
N ASP A 285 28.76 -5.22 7.39
CA ASP A 285 30.11 -4.82 6.98
C ASP A 285 30.09 -3.74 5.87
N SER A 286 29.68 -2.53 6.22
CA SER A 286 29.76 -1.39 5.29
C SER A 286 30.40 -0.16 5.96
N PRO A 287 31.30 0.55 5.26
CA PRO A 287 32.00 1.68 5.82
C PRO A 287 31.00 2.82 6.12
N SER A 288 31.11 3.37 7.32
CA SER A 288 30.31 4.49 7.78
C SER A 288 30.61 5.75 6.96
N ASP A 289 29.73 6.12 6.04
CA ASP A 289 29.76 7.44 5.40
C ASP A 289 29.18 8.49 6.37
N GLU A 290 30.07 9.24 7.01
CA GLU A 290 29.77 10.49 7.69
C GLU A 290 29.31 11.54 6.65
N ALA A 291 28.01 11.78 6.56
CA ALA A 291 27.45 12.79 5.66
C ALA A 291 27.73 14.22 6.19
N PRO A 292 28.12 15.19 5.33
CA PRO A 292 28.33 16.58 5.72
C PRO A 292 27.03 17.25 6.20
N GLY A 293 27.14 18.14 7.20
CA GLY A 293 26.01 18.79 7.87
C GLY A 293 25.16 19.72 7.00
N GLY A 294 24.19 19.15 6.29
CA GLY A 294 23.04 19.86 5.72
C GLY A 294 21.90 20.02 6.75
N SER A 295 21.10 21.07 6.62
CA SER A 295 19.93 21.31 7.48
C SER A 295 18.77 20.39 7.10
N LEU A 296 18.57 19.30 7.85
CA LEU A 296 17.43 18.38 7.69
C LEU A 296 16.15 18.98 8.28
N GLU A 297 15.07 18.99 7.50
CA GLU A 297 13.75 19.48 7.91
C GLU A 297 12.71 18.34 7.96
N SER A 298 11.75 18.47 8.89
CA SER A 298 10.66 17.52 9.13
C SER A 298 9.33 18.13 8.68
N ASP A 299 8.51 17.36 7.97
CA ASP A 299 7.21 17.81 7.46
C ASP A 299 6.01 17.47 8.41
N ALA A 300 6.25 17.20 9.71
CA ALA A 300 5.24 16.74 10.69
C ALA A 300 4.75 17.83 11.68
N THR A 301 3.53 17.68 12.24
CA THR A 301 2.95 18.58 13.28
C THR A 301 2.17 17.88 14.41
N PRO A 302 1.93 18.57 15.56
CA PRO A 302 1.25 18.00 16.74
C PRO A 302 -0.24 17.70 16.52
N PHE A 303 -0.73 16.65 17.19
CA PHE A 303 -2.09 16.14 17.07
C PHE A 303 -3.04 16.64 18.17
N GLN A 304 -4.29 16.97 17.82
CA GLN A 304 -5.44 17.06 18.71
C GLN A 304 -6.57 16.19 18.15
N THR A 305 -7.19 15.36 19.00
CA THR A 305 -8.27 14.41 18.67
C THR A 305 -9.60 15.10 18.38
N PRO A 306 -10.32 14.73 17.29
CA PRO A 306 -11.76 14.85 17.23
C PRO A 306 -12.45 13.48 17.13
N ALA A 307 -13.61 13.37 17.79
CA ALA A 307 -14.51 12.22 17.75
C ALA A 307 -15.42 12.25 16.51
N GLY A 308 -15.73 11.09 15.92
CA GLY A 308 -16.77 10.96 14.90
C GLY A 308 -16.86 9.58 14.25
N ASP A 309 -17.99 8.92 14.50
CA ASP A 309 -18.50 7.69 13.86
C ASP A 309 -19.11 7.97 12.48
N VAL A 310 -18.94 7.05 11.51
CA VAL A 310 -19.98 6.71 10.52
C VAL A 310 -19.76 5.31 9.93
N ASP A 311 -20.76 4.43 10.07
CA ASP A 311 -20.92 3.13 9.39
C ASP A 311 -21.75 3.29 8.10
N GLU A 312 -21.53 2.43 7.08
CA GLU A 312 -22.56 2.03 6.08
C GLU A 312 -22.24 0.63 5.47
N PRO A 313 -23.24 -0.20 5.07
CA PRO A 313 -23.12 -1.65 4.91
C PRO A 313 -23.07 -2.20 3.45
N ASP A 314 -22.84 -3.52 3.38
CA ASP A 314 -22.59 -4.41 2.23
C ASP A 314 -23.56 -4.37 1.02
N ALA A 315 -23.06 -4.68 -0.20
CA ALA A 315 -23.43 -5.89 -0.99
C ALA A 315 -23.05 -5.87 -2.50
N VAL A 316 -23.06 -7.09 -3.08
CA VAL A 316 -23.17 -7.53 -4.50
C VAL A 316 -21.87 -7.67 -5.31
N ALA A 317 -21.76 -8.79 -6.05
CA ALA A 317 -20.67 -9.19 -6.96
C ALA A 317 -20.32 -8.09 -7.98
N SER A 318 -19.52 -7.16 -7.51
CA SER A 318 -18.98 -5.99 -8.18
C SER A 318 -17.52 -5.90 -7.71
N LEU A 319 -16.64 -5.28 -8.50
CA LEU A 319 -15.28 -5.05 -8.03
C LEU A 319 -15.35 -4.27 -6.71
N PRO A 320 -14.54 -4.61 -5.69
CA PRO A 320 -14.52 -3.86 -4.43
C PRO A 320 -14.40 -2.36 -4.70
N THR A 321 -15.11 -1.55 -3.92
CA THR A 321 -15.15 -0.08 -4.07
C THR A 321 -13.76 0.56 -4.25
N PRO A 322 -12.68 0.08 -3.57
CA PRO A 322 -11.30 0.49 -3.85
C PRO A 322 -10.55 -0.53 -4.74
N SER A 323 -10.98 -0.74 -5.99
CA SER A 323 -10.26 -1.60 -6.94
C SER A 323 -9.33 -0.82 -7.87
N ASP A 324 -8.18 -1.41 -8.20
CA ASP A 324 -7.13 -0.82 -9.04
C ASP A 324 -6.56 0.48 -8.45
N ILE A 325 -6.38 0.52 -7.13
CA ILE A 325 -5.81 1.66 -6.40
C ILE A 325 -4.45 1.26 -5.82
N LEU A 326 -3.46 2.14 -5.95
CA LEU A 326 -2.20 2.04 -5.24
C LEU A 326 -1.93 3.36 -4.53
N VAL A 327 -1.72 3.32 -3.22
CA VAL A 327 -1.38 4.50 -2.42
C VAL A 327 0.00 4.32 -1.83
N CYS A 328 0.97 5.12 -2.29
CA CYS A 328 2.35 5.10 -1.85
C CYS A 328 2.61 6.26 -0.90
N TYR A 329 3.10 5.95 0.30
CA TYR A 329 3.47 6.90 1.33
C TYR A 329 4.99 7.00 1.41
N SER A 330 5.50 8.22 1.53
CA SER A 330 6.94 8.47 1.69
C SER A 330 7.55 7.91 2.98
N THR A 331 6.73 7.66 4.00
CA THR A 331 7.13 7.14 5.31
C THR A 331 5.98 6.33 5.90
N PHE A 332 6.29 5.44 6.83
CA PHE A 332 5.28 4.64 7.52
C PHE A 332 4.36 5.56 8.34
N PRO A 333 3.04 5.34 8.35
CA PRO A 333 2.11 6.15 9.14
C PRO A 333 2.58 6.29 10.60
N GLY A 334 2.49 7.50 11.17
CA GLY A 334 3.05 7.82 12.48
C GLY A 334 4.50 8.34 12.50
N PHE A 335 5.27 8.18 11.42
CA PHE A 335 6.68 8.59 11.36
C PHE A 335 6.93 9.82 10.48
N VAL A 336 8.12 10.42 10.68
CA VAL A 336 8.58 11.61 9.95
C VAL A 336 9.07 11.24 8.54
N SER A 337 8.88 12.15 7.60
CA SER A 337 9.44 12.14 6.25
C SER A 337 10.44 13.29 6.11
N TRP A 338 11.64 12.99 5.64
CA TRP A 338 12.77 13.92 5.65
C TRP A 338 12.96 14.62 4.30
N ARG A 339 13.28 15.91 4.38
CA ARG A 339 13.67 16.73 3.23
C ARG A 339 14.96 17.50 3.50
N GLU A 340 15.71 17.69 2.44
CA GLU A 340 16.82 18.63 2.37
C GLU A 340 16.44 19.81 1.49
N ALA A 341 16.72 21.03 1.97
CA ALA A 341 16.28 22.27 1.31
C ALA A 341 16.86 22.46 -0.10
N SER A 342 18.07 21.96 -0.37
CA SER A 342 18.77 22.11 -1.65
C SER A 342 18.49 20.99 -2.65
N SER A 343 18.35 19.75 -2.18
CA SER A 343 18.26 18.57 -3.05
C SER A 343 16.84 18.03 -3.20
N GLY A 344 15.90 18.42 -2.33
CA GLY A 344 14.55 17.89 -2.28
C GLY A 344 14.39 16.77 -1.25
N SER A 345 13.25 16.07 -1.27
CA SER A 345 12.96 15.01 -0.31
C SER A 345 13.68 13.71 -0.66
N TRP A 346 14.07 12.95 0.37
CA TRP A 346 14.78 11.68 0.15
C TRP A 346 13.93 10.69 -0.65
N TYR A 347 12.63 10.64 -0.37
CA TYR A 347 11.68 9.78 -1.05
C TYR A 347 11.52 10.17 -2.53
N VAL A 348 11.24 11.44 -2.85
CA VAL A 348 11.02 11.87 -4.25
C VAL A 348 12.30 11.72 -5.07
N ASN A 349 13.46 12.07 -4.49
CA ASN A 349 14.75 11.87 -5.14
C ASN A 349 15.00 10.40 -5.49
N MET A 350 14.71 9.51 -4.55
CA MET A 350 14.91 8.08 -4.79
C MET A 350 13.89 7.53 -5.79
N LEU A 351 12.63 7.96 -5.69
CA LEU A 351 11.57 7.57 -6.60
C LEU A 351 11.90 7.99 -8.04
N ASP A 352 12.33 9.23 -8.27
CA ASP A 352 12.73 9.70 -9.60
C ASP A 352 13.91 8.90 -10.17
N SER A 353 14.94 8.65 -9.35
CA SER A 353 16.12 7.88 -9.75
C SER A 353 15.77 6.43 -10.12
N VAL A 354 14.93 5.77 -9.32
CA VAL A 354 14.48 4.40 -9.61
C VAL A 354 13.60 4.36 -10.86
N LEU A 355 12.70 5.33 -11.04
CA LEU A 355 11.87 5.40 -12.24
C LEU A 355 12.71 5.66 -13.50
N GLU A 356 13.77 6.47 -13.44
CA GLU A 356 14.71 6.61 -14.57
C GLU A 356 15.36 5.28 -14.94
N GLN A 357 15.87 4.57 -13.94
CA GLN A 357 16.70 3.40 -14.16
C GLN A 357 15.91 2.13 -14.49
N TYR A 358 14.71 1.96 -13.93
CA TYR A 358 14.02 0.66 -13.93
C TYR A 358 12.62 0.68 -14.57
N ALA A 359 12.05 1.84 -14.92
CA ALA A 359 10.69 1.90 -15.48
C ALA A 359 10.52 1.14 -16.80
N HIS A 360 11.62 0.92 -17.54
CA HIS A 360 11.62 0.18 -18.80
C HIS A 360 11.64 -1.34 -18.64
N SER A 361 11.95 -1.87 -17.44
CA SER A 361 12.20 -3.29 -17.21
C SER A 361 11.42 -3.89 -16.04
N GLU A 362 11.00 -3.08 -15.06
CA GLU A 362 10.34 -3.54 -13.84
C GLU A 362 8.93 -2.98 -13.67
N ASP A 363 8.10 -3.74 -12.97
CA ASP A 363 6.78 -3.26 -12.54
C ASP A 363 6.90 -2.32 -11.34
N LEU A 364 5.88 -1.48 -11.17
CA LEU A 364 5.85 -0.42 -10.16
C LEU A 364 6.06 -0.93 -8.73
N LEU A 365 5.56 -2.12 -8.37
CA LEU A 365 5.72 -2.63 -7.01
C LEU A 365 7.18 -3.00 -6.72
N ASN A 366 7.85 -3.66 -7.68
CA ASN A 366 9.28 -3.96 -7.58
C ASN A 366 10.13 -2.68 -7.49
N MET A 367 9.80 -1.66 -8.29
CA MET A 367 10.44 -0.35 -8.17
C MET A 367 10.22 0.28 -6.79
N LEU A 368 9.02 0.18 -6.22
CA LEU A 368 8.74 0.70 -4.87
C LEU A 368 9.52 -0.06 -3.78
N VAL A 369 9.77 -1.36 -3.94
CA VAL A 369 10.65 -2.12 -3.04
C VAL A 369 12.08 -1.58 -3.10
N ARG A 370 12.60 -1.25 -4.30
CA ARG A 370 13.92 -0.61 -4.45
C ARG A 370 13.97 0.76 -3.76
N VAL A 371 12.92 1.57 -3.92
CA VAL A 371 12.81 2.86 -3.23
C VAL A 371 12.81 2.66 -1.71
N GLY A 372 12.02 1.72 -1.20
CA GLY A 372 11.99 1.38 0.23
C GLY A 372 13.36 1.00 0.77
N ASN A 373 14.05 0.07 0.10
CA ASN A 373 15.40 -0.36 0.48
C ASN A 373 16.38 0.83 0.51
N ALA A 374 16.42 1.62 -0.56
CA ALA A 374 17.38 2.72 -0.68
C ALA A 374 17.08 3.93 0.21
N VAL A 375 15.82 4.16 0.60
CA VAL A 375 15.47 5.20 1.59
C VAL A 375 15.76 4.72 3.02
N SER A 376 15.55 3.42 3.31
CA SER A 376 15.78 2.85 4.64
C SER A 376 17.24 2.89 5.12
N THR A 377 18.18 2.88 4.17
CA THR A 377 19.61 2.92 4.46
C THR A 377 20.14 4.35 4.63
N LYS A 378 19.34 5.38 4.32
CA LYS A 378 19.79 6.78 4.38
C LYS A 378 19.80 7.36 5.79
N GLY A 379 20.86 8.11 6.06
CA GLY A 379 20.96 9.04 7.17
C GLY A 379 20.96 8.41 8.57
N ARG A 380 21.05 9.29 9.56
CA ARG A 380 21.06 8.94 10.99
C ARG A 380 19.67 8.56 11.52
N TYR A 381 18.62 9.19 10.99
CA TYR A 381 17.23 8.85 11.27
C TYR A 381 16.68 7.97 10.16
N LYS A 382 15.85 7.00 10.53
CA LYS A 382 15.30 6.03 9.58
C LYS A 382 13.99 6.52 9.00
N GLN A 383 13.77 6.18 7.73
CA GLN A 383 12.55 6.44 6.99
C GLN A 383 12.22 5.20 6.17
N MET A 384 11.00 4.68 6.32
CA MET A 384 10.54 3.51 5.58
C MET A 384 9.31 3.87 4.76
N PRO A 385 9.46 4.14 3.45
CA PRO A 385 8.33 4.28 2.54
C PRO A 385 7.48 3.00 2.53
N GLY A 386 6.17 3.16 2.36
CA GLY A 386 5.22 2.05 2.33
C GLY A 386 4.16 2.25 1.26
N CYS A 387 3.40 1.19 0.94
CA CYS A 387 2.27 1.33 0.05
C CYS A 387 1.09 0.42 0.44
N PHE A 388 -0.11 0.92 0.18
CA PHE A 388 -1.35 0.15 0.22
C PHE A 388 -1.73 -0.22 -1.21
N ASN A 389 -1.65 -1.52 -1.50
CA ASN A 389 -1.80 -2.03 -2.86
C ASN A 389 -3.13 -2.79 -3.02
N PHE A 390 -3.99 -2.23 -3.87
CA PHE A 390 -5.24 -2.82 -4.32
C PHE A 390 -5.28 -2.96 -5.85
N LEU A 391 -4.10 -2.99 -6.49
CA LEU A 391 -3.96 -3.33 -7.89
C LEU A 391 -4.24 -4.82 -8.11
N ARG A 392 -4.89 -5.14 -9.22
CA ARG A 392 -5.25 -6.52 -9.60
C ARG A 392 -4.31 -7.12 -10.63
N LYS A 393 -3.42 -6.31 -11.21
CA LYS A 393 -2.46 -6.67 -12.24
C LYS A 393 -1.14 -5.93 -12.00
N LYS A 394 -0.05 -6.42 -12.57
CA LYS A 394 1.23 -5.72 -12.61
C LYS A 394 1.10 -4.46 -13.45
N PHE A 395 1.75 -3.39 -13.00
CA PHE A 395 1.78 -2.11 -13.68
C PHE A 395 3.19 -1.83 -14.18
N PHE A 396 3.37 -1.70 -15.50
CA PHE A 396 4.64 -1.32 -16.12
C PHE A 396 4.46 0.03 -16.80
N PHE A 397 5.35 0.99 -16.58
CA PHE A 397 5.24 2.27 -17.28
C PHE A 397 5.52 2.10 -18.78
N LYS A 398 4.82 2.90 -19.58
CA LYS A 398 5.13 3.05 -21.01
C LYS A 398 6.36 3.94 -21.13
N CYS A 399 7.50 3.37 -21.50
CA CYS A 399 8.71 4.13 -21.81
C CYS A 399 8.74 4.44 -23.32
N LYS A 400 9.09 5.67 -23.70
CA LYS A 400 9.23 6.10 -25.11
C LYS A 400 10.62 5.79 -25.65
#